data_AF-A0AAU4BKZ9-F1
#
_entry.id   AF-A0AAU4BKZ9-F1
#
_cell.length_a   1.000
_cell.length_b   1.000
_cell.length_c   1.000
_cell.angle_alpha   90.00
_cell.angle_beta   90.00
_cell.angle_gamma   90.00
#
_symmetry.space_group_name_H-M   'P 1'
#
loop_
_entity.id
_entity.type
_entity.pdbx_description
1 polymer ?
#
loop_
_entity_poly.entity_id
_entity_poly.type
_entity_poly.pdbx_seq_one_letter_code
_entity_poly.pdbx_strand_id
1 'polypeptide(L)'
;MKPTLGRIVHYRGKQGRLAMRAAIVTGTVDSLDPDGIASGEVPALDDEQHVHLWVFTPGSSGGFPEFNVPQARHADDGVIPAGTWDWPPRA
;
A
#
# COMPACT_ATOMS: atom_id res chain seq x y z
N MET A 1 -9.88 -5.06 -7.43
CA MET A 1 -10.34 -5.92 -6.30
C MET A 1 -10.42 -5.03 -5.08
N LYS A 2 -11.55 -5.01 -4.34
CA LYS A 2 -11.66 -4.16 -3.14
C LYS A 2 -10.63 -4.63 -2.10
N PRO A 3 -9.75 -3.74 -1.58
CA PRO A 3 -8.81 -4.09 -0.53
C PRO A 3 -9.53 -4.51 0.75
N THR A 4 -8.89 -5.35 1.54
CA THR A 4 -9.43 -5.84 2.81
C THR A 4 -8.40 -5.60 3.91
N LEU A 5 -8.83 -5.03 5.03
CA LEU A 5 -7.99 -4.84 6.20
C LEU A 5 -7.34 -6.15 6.64
N GLY A 6 -6.07 -6.11 7.02
CA GLY A 6 -5.30 -7.27 7.50
C GLY A 6 -4.81 -8.22 6.40
N ARG A 7 -5.14 -7.97 5.12
CA ARG A 7 -4.67 -8.80 4.01
C ARG A 7 -3.17 -8.60 3.75
N ILE A 8 -2.44 -9.70 3.58
CA ILE A 8 -1.07 -9.67 3.05
C ILE A 8 -1.10 -9.50 1.53
N VAL A 9 -0.35 -8.52 1.03
CA VAL A 9 -0.30 -8.11 -0.37
C VAL A 9 1.13 -7.97 -0.86
N HIS A 10 1.29 -7.93 -2.17
CA HIS A 10 2.53 -7.55 -2.81
C HIS A 10 2.66 -6.03 -2.82
N TYR A 11 3.82 -5.51 -2.40
CA TYR A 11 4.14 -4.10 -2.44
C TYR A 11 5.43 -3.85 -3.23
N ARG A 12 5.42 -2.82 -4.07
CA ARG A 12 6.58 -2.33 -4.81
C ARG A 12 6.74 -0.82 -4.61
N GLY A 13 7.81 -0.43 -3.93
CA GLY A 13 8.03 0.96 -3.48
C GLY A 13 9.20 1.69 -4.13
N LYS A 14 9.40 2.94 -3.71
CA LYS A 14 10.61 3.76 -4.05
C LYS A 14 11.90 3.10 -3.60
N GLN A 15 11.87 2.39 -2.46
CA GLN A 15 13.05 1.75 -1.88
C GLN A 15 13.29 0.37 -2.51
N GLY A 16 14.28 0.30 -3.41
CA GLY A 16 14.62 -0.92 -4.13
C GLY A 16 13.76 -1.07 -5.38
N ARG A 17 14.20 -0.43 -6.47
CA ARG A 17 13.46 -0.14 -7.71
C ARG A 17 12.80 -1.33 -8.43
N LEU A 18 12.98 -2.56 -7.94
CA LEU A 18 12.46 -3.81 -8.50
C LEU A 18 12.17 -4.89 -7.43
N ALA A 19 12.36 -4.61 -6.14
CA ALA A 19 12.21 -5.61 -5.10
C ALA A 19 10.76 -5.70 -4.65
N MET A 20 10.07 -6.78 -5.02
CA MET A 20 8.76 -7.09 -4.45
C MET A 20 8.90 -7.38 -2.97
N ARG A 21 8.02 -6.79 -2.15
CA ARG A 21 7.95 -7.02 -0.71
C ARG A 21 6.57 -7.50 -0.32
N ALA A 22 6.50 -8.22 0.80
CA ALA A 22 5.24 -8.43 1.48
C ALA A 22 4.86 -7.16 2.23
N ALA A 23 3.58 -6.82 2.23
CA ALA A 23 3.00 -5.80 3.09
C ALA A 23 1.66 -6.26 3.63
N ILE A 24 1.22 -5.72 4.76
CA ILE A 24 -0.13 -5.91 5.28
C ILE A 24 -0.95 -4.64 5.11
N VAL A 25 -2.20 -4.76 4.68
CA VAL A 25 -3.15 -3.64 4.65
C VAL A 25 -3.52 -3.25 6.08
N THR A 26 -3.13 -2.04 6.48
CA THR A 26 -3.40 -1.49 7.81
C THR A 26 -4.53 -0.46 7.80
N GLY A 27 -4.92 0.03 6.63
CA GLY A 27 -6.01 0.99 6.47
C GLY A 27 -6.68 0.91 5.11
N THR A 28 -8.01 1.00 5.11
CA THR A 28 -8.91 1.10 3.96
C THR A 28 -9.91 2.23 4.23
N VAL A 29 -10.61 2.73 3.21
CA VAL A 29 -11.64 3.78 3.39
C VAL A 29 -12.65 3.42 4.47
N ASP A 30 -13.06 2.15 4.55
CA ASP A 30 -14.04 1.66 5.51
C ASP A 30 -13.48 1.49 6.94
N SER A 31 -12.15 1.56 7.13
CA SER A 31 -11.49 1.26 8.40
C SER A 31 -10.75 2.43 9.02
N LEU A 32 -10.60 3.56 8.31
CA LEU A 32 -9.95 4.73 8.86
C LEU A 32 -10.91 5.48 9.79
N ASP A 33 -10.37 5.99 10.90
CA ASP A 33 -11.09 6.85 11.82
C ASP A 33 -11.27 8.25 11.20
N PRO A 34 -12.51 8.71 10.95
CA PRO A 34 -12.76 10.04 10.42
C PRO A 34 -12.19 11.17 11.28
N ASP A 35 -12.19 11.01 12.61
CA ASP A 35 -11.67 12.03 13.52
C ASP A 35 -10.14 12.11 13.45
N GLY A 36 -9.48 10.95 13.31
CA GLY A 36 -8.04 10.86 13.07
C GLY A 36 -7.60 11.47 11.72
N ILE A 37 -8.45 11.39 10.70
CA ILE A 37 -8.23 12.09 9.42
C ILE A 37 -8.43 13.60 9.61
N ALA A 38 -9.51 14.02 10.25
CA ALA A 38 -9.83 15.43 10.45
C ALA A 38 -8.78 16.16 11.31
N SER A 39 -8.16 15.46 12.26
CA SER A 39 -7.07 15.98 13.08
C SER A 39 -5.70 15.99 12.39
N GLY A 40 -5.57 15.31 11.25
CA GLY A 40 -4.31 15.14 10.51
C GLY A 40 -3.37 14.09 11.08
N GLU A 41 -3.82 13.27 12.04
CA GLU A 41 -3.05 12.17 12.61
C GLU A 41 -2.85 11.03 11.60
N VAL A 42 -3.84 10.79 10.76
CA VAL A 42 -3.81 9.76 9.70
C VAL A 42 -4.06 10.42 8.33
N PRO A 43 -3.19 10.17 7.33
CA PRO A 43 -3.45 10.65 5.98
C PRO A 43 -4.76 10.09 5.41
N ALA A 44 -5.55 10.92 4.73
CA ALA A 44 -6.71 10.42 3.99
C ALA A 44 -6.28 9.49 2.84
N LEU A 45 -7.20 8.62 2.42
CA LEU A 45 -7.07 7.84 1.19
C LEU A 45 -7.76 8.57 0.04
N ASP A 46 -7.15 8.54 -1.15
CA ASP A 46 -7.72 9.21 -2.33
C ASP A 46 -9.00 8.52 -2.82
N ASP A 47 -9.04 7.19 -2.81
CA ASP A 47 -10.21 6.40 -3.20
C ASP A 47 -10.21 4.98 -2.57
N GLU A 48 -11.26 4.18 -2.86
CA GLU A 48 -11.42 2.81 -2.35
C GLU A 48 -10.34 1.81 -2.81
N GLN A 49 -9.51 2.17 -3.80
CA GLN A 49 -8.40 1.35 -4.29
C GLN A 49 -7.06 1.72 -3.64
N HIS A 50 -7.03 2.83 -2.88
CA HIS A 50 -5.88 3.22 -2.08
C HIS A 50 -5.92 2.56 -0.70
N VAL A 51 -4.74 2.30 -0.14
CA VAL A 51 -4.59 1.67 1.18
C VAL A 51 -3.45 2.29 1.97
N HIS A 52 -3.47 2.10 3.29
CA HIS A 52 -2.26 2.19 4.11
C HIS A 52 -1.66 0.81 4.28
N LEU A 53 -0.33 0.75 4.30
CA LEU A 53 0.43 -0.49 4.38
C LEU A 53 1.44 -0.42 5.53
N TRP A 54 1.70 -1.58 6.14
CA TRP A 54 2.99 -1.84 6.76
C TRP A 54 3.80 -2.76 5.87
N VAL A 55 4.95 -2.28 5.40
CA VAL A 55 5.83 -2.98 4.47
C VAL A 55 6.90 -3.73 5.26
N PHE A 56 6.98 -5.05 5.07
CA PHE A 56 8.00 -5.86 5.72
C PHE A 56 9.36 -5.72 5.03
N THR A 57 10.43 -5.68 5.83
CA THR A 57 11.80 -5.69 5.33
C THR A 57 12.63 -6.72 6.08
N PRO A 58 13.62 -7.36 5.41
CA PRO A 58 14.52 -8.30 6.06
C PRO A 58 15.58 -7.62 6.96
N GLY A 59 15.60 -6.27 7.01
CA GLY A 59 16.53 -5.51 7.83
C GLY A 59 16.11 -5.43 9.30
N SER A 60 16.99 -4.89 10.14
CA SER A 60 16.79 -4.78 11.60
C SER A 60 15.58 -3.92 12.02
N SER A 61 15.06 -3.07 11.13
CA SER A 61 13.85 -2.29 11.41
C SER A 61 12.56 -3.12 11.32
N GLY A 62 12.59 -4.30 10.68
CA GLY A 62 11.44 -5.18 10.48
C GLY A 62 10.41 -4.68 9.46
N GLY A 63 10.24 -3.36 9.31
CA GLY A 63 9.36 -2.75 8.32
C GLY A 63 9.26 -1.24 8.41
N PHE A 64 8.32 -0.67 7.66
CA PHE A 64 7.96 0.75 7.70
C PHE A 64 6.52 0.96 7.21
N PRO A 65 5.87 2.06 7.61
CA PRO A 65 4.56 2.40 7.10
C PRO A 65 4.65 3.05 5.70
N GLU A 66 3.64 2.80 4.88
CA GLU A 66 3.38 3.52 3.64
C GLU A 66 1.92 3.96 3.59
N PHE A 67 1.71 5.17 3.10
CA PHE A 67 0.40 5.84 3.18
C PHE A 67 -0.15 6.10 1.79
N ASN A 68 -1.48 6.06 1.68
CA ASN A 68 -2.24 6.33 0.47
C ASN A 68 -1.63 5.67 -0.79
N VAL A 69 -1.39 4.36 -0.72
CA VAL A 69 -0.77 3.59 -1.81
C VAL A 69 -1.85 3.12 -2.78
N PRO A 70 -1.75 3.42 -4.08
CA PRO A 70 -2.69 2.94 -5.09
C PRO A 70 -2.48 1.47 -5.43
N GLN A 71 -3.56 0.81 -5.85
CA GLN A 71 -3.45 -0.48 -6.50
C GLN A 71 -2.67 -0.33 -7.81
N ALA A 72 -1.69 -1.21 -8.02
CA ALA A 72 -0.88 -1.19 -9.23
C ALA A 72 -1.77 -1.39 -10.45
N ARG A 73 -1.65 -0.49 -11.43
CA ARG A 73 -2.23 -0.69 -12.75
C ARG A 73 -1.33 -1.68 -13.48
N HIS A 74 -1.93 -2.64 -14.18
CA HIS A 74 -1.18 -3.57 -15.03
C HIS A 74 -0.44 -2.75 -16.09
N ALA A 75 0.85 -2.50 -15.89
CA ALA A 75 1.74 -2.02 -16.93
C ALA A 75 2.27 -3.23 -17.71
N ASP A 76 2.36 -3.08 -19.03
CA ASP A 76 2.67 -4.12 -20.02
C ASP A 76 4.11 -4.68 -19.96
N ASP A 77 4.85 -4.40 -18.88
CA ASP A 77 6.29 -4.69 -18.73
C ASP A 77 6.62 -6.05 -18.09
N GLY A 78 5.62 -6.93 -17.91
CA GLY A 78 5.83 -8.34 -17.52
C GLY A 78 5.32 -8.67 -16.12
N VAL A 79 4.03 -9.01 -16.08
CA VAL A 79 3.24 -9.67 -15.02
C VAL A 79 3.46 -9.16 -13.59
N ILE A 80 2.92 -7.97 -13.29
CA ILE A 80 2.58 -7.60 -11.92
C ILE A 80 1.48 -8.56 -11.42
N PRO A 81 1.69 -9.33 -10.33
CA PRO A 81 0.66 -10.20 -9.80
C PRO A 81 -0.60 -9.42 -9.41
N ALA A 82 -1.77 -10.02 -9.58
CA ALA A 82 -3.01 -9.45 -9.07
C ALA A 82 -2.91 -9.17 -7.56
N GLY A 83 -3.45 -8.04 -7.10
CA GLY A 83 -3.32 -7.63 -5.70
C GLY A 83 -1.95 -7.08 -5.34
N THR A 84 -1.30 -6.39 -6.28
CA THR A 84 -0.10 -5.59 -6.01
C THR A 84 -0.47 -4.12 -5.80
N TRP A 85 0.20 -3.48 -4.86
CA TRP A 85 0.14 -2.03 -4.60
C TRP A 85 1.51 -1.41 -4.90
N ASP A 86 1.55 -0.29 -5.63
CA ASP A 86 2.81 0.31 -6.06
C ASP A 86 2.89 1.82 -5.85
N TRP A 87 4.10 2.28 -5.46
CA TRP A 87 4.37 3.69 -5.23
C TRP A 87 5.80 4.08 -5.60
N PRO A 88 6.01 5.15 -6.39
CA PRO A 88 4.98 5.91 -7.10
C PRO A 88 4.33 5.07 -8.20
N PRO A 89 3.13 5.45 -8.68
CA PRO A 89 2.51 4.82 -9.84
C PRO A 89 3.47 4.91 -11.02
N ARG A 90 3.65 3.81 -11.75
CA ARG A 90 4.33 3.85 -13.05
C ARG A 90 3.34 4.24 -14.13
N ALA A 91 3.80 5.08 -15.07
CA ALA A 91 3.07 5.43 -16.29
C ALA A 91 3.05 4.23 -17.25
#